data_AF-A0A8B7TGP8-F1
#
_entry.id   AF-A0A8B7TGP8-F1
#
_cell.length_a   1.000
_cell.length_b   1.000
_cell.length_c   1.000
_cell.angle_alpha   90.00
_cell.angle_beta   90.00
_cell.angle_gamma   90.00
#
_symmetry.space_group_name_H-M   'P 1'
#
loop_
_entity.id
_entity.type
_entity.pdbx_description
1 polymer ?
#
loop_
_entity_poly.entity_id
_entity_poly.type
_entity_poly.pdbx_seq_one_letter_code
_entity_poly.pdbx_strand_id
1 'polypeptide(L)'
;MEEIVESTLSLLSVKHDQSHLGSQKILDPMYFFALIDTKAVWFKKWMHAYYSRAVVLRLLEKKYKSLIATAVQQCVQYLELCEAMKADDILGHSKHCGNVQKTFYYSGQELQYIYFIHSLCLLGRLLIYTQGRKLFPIKMKNRKNSVSLTDLLVLFIQLICYSPCCPKMISATHSENYSPASMVTEVLQILCDQTDCAVECLYNSTVIDTLLHPVHHLMKGTK
;
A
#
# COMPACT_ATOMS: atom_id res chain seq x y z
N MET A 1 -9.18 -21.39 -15.59
CA MET A 1 -8.87 -20.00 -15.19
C MET A 1 -9.24 -19.73 -13.74
N GLU A 2 -10.45 -20.08 -13.27
CA GLU A 2 -10.81 -19.90 -11.84
C GLU A 2 -9.90 -20.67 -10.89
N GLU A 3 -9.58 -21.93 -11.22
CA GLU A 3 -8.65 -22.74 -10.45
C GLU A 3 -7.27 -22.08 -10.31
N ILE A 4 -6.73 -21.53 -11.40
CA ILE A 4 -5.45 -20.81 -11.39
C ILE A 4 -5.54 -19.59 -10.46
N VAL A 5 -6.60 -18.79 -10.57
CA VAL A 5 -6.82 -17.63 -9.70
C VAL A 5 -6.91 -18.06 -8.23
N GLU A 6 -7.69 -19.10 -7.95
CA GLU A 6 -7.86 -19.62 -6.59
C GLU A 6 -6.56 -20.17 -6.02
N SER A 7 -5.82 -20.99 -6.77
CA SER A 7 -4.52 -21.52 -6.35
C SER A 7 -3.51 -20.40 -6.08
N THR A 8 -3.46 -19.37 -6.93
CA THR A 8 -2.60 -18.21 -6.69
C THR A 8 -3.00 -17.45 -5.43
N LEU A 9 -4.28 -17.10 -5.27
CA LEU A 9 -4.73 -16.41 -4.05
C LEU A 9 -4.54 -17.27 -2.79
N SER A 10 -4.69 -18.59 -2.91
CA SER A 10 -4.40 -19.53 -1.85
C SER A 10 -2.93 -19.48 -1.43
N LEU A 11 -2.01 -19.56 -2.38
CA LEU A 11 -0.57 -19.46 -2.15
C LEU A 11 -0.21 -18.14 -1.47
N LEU A 12 -0.72 -17.02 -1.98
CA LEU A 12 -0.45 -15.69 -1.43
C LEU A 12 -1.07 -15.47 -0.05
N SER A 13 -2.05 -16.29 0.34
CA SER A 13 -2.74 -16.17 1.63
C SER A 13 -2.08 -16.98 2.75
N VAL A 14 -1.06 -17.78 2.44
CA VAL A 14 -0.34 -18.62 3.40
C VAL A 14 0.35 -17.71 4.42
N LYS A 15 -0.08 -17.81 5.68
CA LYS A 15 0.57 -17.14 6.80
C LYS A 15 1.32 -18.19 7.61
N HIS A 16 2.59 -17.92 7.90
CA HIS A 16 3.34 -18.72 8.86
C HIS A 16 3.09 -18.15 10.26
N ASP A 17 2.45 -18.95 11.13
CA ASP A 17 2.33 -18.63 12.55
C ASP A 17 3.73 -18.73 13.18
N GLN A 18 4.22 -17.59 13.67
CA GLN A 18 5.49 -17.52 14.41
C GLN A 18 5.24 -17.97 15.86
N SER A 19 4.86 -19.23 16.05
CA SER A 19 4.92 -19.86 17.37
C SER A 19 6.18 -20.71 17.45
N HIS A 20 6.89 -20.56 18.57
CA HIS A 20 8.01 -21.38 19.06
C HIS A 20 9.44 -20.90 18.72
N LEU A 21 10.13 -20.47 19.79
CA LEU A 21 11.57 -20.47 20.08
C LEU A 21 12.52 -20.74 18.89
N GLY A 22 13.27 -19.71 18.47
CA GLY A 22 14.46 -19.85 17.62
C GLY A 22 14.28 -19.59 16.12
N SER A 23 13.16 -18.99 15.72
CA SER A 23 12.68 -18.90 14.33
C SER A 23 13.63 -18.17 13.37
N GLN A 24 14.10 -18.89 12.35
CA GLN A 24 14.40 -18.30 11.04
C GLN A 24 13.13 -17.58 10.55
N LYS A 25 13.23 -16.28 10.23
CA LYS A 25 12.13 -15.52 9.65
C LYS A 25 11.82 -16.06 8.26
N ILE A 26 10.84 -16.96 8.16
CA ILE A 26 10.33 -17.43 6.87
C ILE A 26 9.57 -16.27 6.21
N LEU A 27 9.99 -15.92 4.99
CA LEU A 27 9.31 -14.90 4.19
C LEU A 27 8.00 -15.48 3.65
N ASP A 28 6.91 -14.73 3.82
CA ASP A 28 5.63 -14.99 3.15
C ASP A 28 5.83 -15.01 1.62
N PRO A 29 5.16 -15.92 0.88
CA PRO A 29 5.13 -15.91 -0.59
C PRO A 29 4.98 -14.54 -1.24
N MET A 30 4.24 -13.63 -0.60
CA MET A 30 4.02 -12.27 -1.11
C MET A 30 5.31 -11.44 -1.20
N TYR A 31 6.32 -11.65 -0.35
CA TYR A 31 7.61 -10.95 -0.48
C TYR A 31 8.32 -11.30 -1.78
N PHE A 32 8.33 -12.58 -2.15
CA PHE A 32 8.92 -13.03 -3.41
C PHE A 32 8.13 -12.51 -4.60
N PHE A 33 6.81 -12.47 -4.48
CA PHE A 33 5.96 -11.97 -5.54
C PHE A 33 6.11 -10.46 -5.76
N ALA A 34 6.23 -9.69 -4.68
CA ALA A 34 6.50 -8.25 -4.74
C ALA A 34 7.88 -7.92 -5.31
N LEU A 35 8.89 -8.76 -5.06
CA LEU A 35 10.21 -8.64 -5.69
C LEU A 35 10.17 -8.79 -7.21
N ILE A 36 9.38 -9.74 -7.71
CA ILE A 36 9.28 -10.01 -9.16
C ILE A 36 8.37 -8.97 -9.84
N ASP A 37 7.30 -8.55 -9.18
CA ASP A 37 6.31 -7.64 -9.74
C ASP A 37 5.90 -6.56 -8.73
N THR A 38 6.80 -5.60 -8.50
CA THR A 38 6.64 -4.57 -7.46
C THR A 38 5.41 -3.67 -7.67
N LYS A 39 4.94 -3.48 -8.90
CA LYS A 39 3.73 -2.66 -9.19
C LYS A 39 2.44 -3.47 -9.27
N ALA A 40 2.47 -4.74 -8.88
CA ALA A 40 1.34 -5.65 -8.97
C ALA A 40 0.68 -5.66 -10.38
N VAL A 41 1.50 -5.67 -11.44
CA VAL A 41 1.06 -5.70 -12.84
C VAL A 41 0.24 -6.96 -13.13
N TRP A 42 0.54 -8.09 -12.48
CA TRP A 42 -0.24 -9.32 -12.51
C TRP A 42 -1.70 -9.05 -12.13
N PHE A 43 -1.92 -8.28 -11.05
CA PHE A 43 -3.24 -7.97 -10.53
C PHE A 43 -3.93 -6.97 -11.47
N LYS A 44 -3.21 -5.98 -11.99
CA LYS A 44 -3.72 -5.09 -13.04
C LYS A 44 -4.26 -5.88 -14.24
N LYS A 45 -3.51 -6.87 -14.72
CA LYS A 45 -3.92 -7.73 -15.85
C LYS A 45 -5.16 -8.56 -15.51
N TRP A 46 -5.22 -9.17 -14.34
CA TRP A 46 -6.37 -9.97 -13.91
C TRP A 46 -7.63 -9.14 -13.67
N MET A 47 -7.46 -7.89 -13.21
CA MET A 47 -8.57 -6.97 -13.01
C MET A 47 -9.09 -6.36 -14.31
N HIS A 48 -8.33 -6.42 -15.42
CA HIS A 48 -8.72 -5.80 -16.69
C HIS A 48 -9.87 -6.54 -17.39
N ALA A 49 -9.74 -7.85 -17.60
CA ALA A 49 -10.78 -8.65 -18.25
C ALA A 49 -11.95 -8.92 -17.30
N TYR A 50 -13.19 -8.80 -17.80
CA TYR A 50 -14.41 -8.93 -16.99
C TYR A 50 -14.49 -10.26 -16.25
N TYR A 51 -14.27 -11.37 -16.96
CA TYR A 51 -14.38 -12.72 -16.39
C TYR A 51 -13.38 -12.96 -15.26
N SER A 52 -12.09 -12.67 -15.48
CA SER A 52 -11.07 -12.82 -14.44
C SER A 52 -11.31 -11.87 -13.26
N ARG A 53 -11.71 -10.62 -13.51
CA ARG A 53 -12.02 -9.65 -12.47
C ARG A 53 -13.15 -10.14 -11.56
N ALA A 54 -14.25 -10.64 -12.14
CA ALA A 54 -15.39 -11.13 -11.37
C ALA A 54 -15.00 -12.29 -10.44
N VAL A 55 -14.16 -13.21 -10.93
CA VAL A 55 -13.65 -14.35 -10.17
C VAL A 55 -12.73 -13.89 -9.03
N VAL A 56 -11.76 -13.01 -9.33
CA VAL A 56 -10.83 -12.46 -8.34
C VAL A 56 -11.58 -11.77 -7.21
N LEU A 57 -12.49 -10.85 -7.53
CA LEU A 57 -13.24 -10.09 -6.53
C LEU A 57 -14.12 -10.99 -5.66
N ARG A 58 -14.80 -11.97 -6.25
CA ARG A 58 -15.59 -12.96 -5.51
C ARG A 58 -14.72 -13.78 -4.55
N LEU A 59 -13.53 -14.21 -4.97
CA LEU A 59 -12.62 -14.99 -4.13
C LEU A 59 -11.99 -14.15 -3.02
N LEU A 60 -11.60 -12.91 -3.32
CA LEU A 60 -11.15 -11.93 -2.32
C LEU A 60 -12.24 -11.65 -1.28
N GLU A 61 -13.50 -11.52 -1.70
CA GLU A 61 -14.62 -11.33 -0.80
C GLU A 61 -14.92 -12.58 0.03
N LYS A 62 -14.97 -13.77 -0.56
CA LYS A 62 -15.50 -14.95 0.15
C LYS A 62 -14.45 -15.72 0.94
N LYS A 63 -13.21 -15.78 0.46
CA LYS A 63 -12.19 -16.71 0.97
C LYS A 63 -10.89 -16.03 1.37
N TYR A 64 -10.49 -14.99 0.65
CA TYR A 64 -9.15 -14.40 0.80
C TYR A 64 -9.16 -12.93 1.25
N LYS A 65 -10.15 -12.52 2.07
CA LYS A 65 -10.23 -11.16 2.65
C LYS A 65 -8.95 -10.76 3.39
N SER A 66 -8.26 -11.75 3.96
CA SER A 66 -6.99 -11.58 4.67
C SER A 66 -5.89 -10.96 3.81
N LEU A 67 -5.90 -11.16 2.48
CA LEU A 67 -4.93 -10.55 1.56
C LEU A 67 -5.07 -9.04 1.52
N ILE A 68 -6.31 -8.56 1.43
CA ILE A 68 -6.60 -7.11 1.41
C ILE A 68 -6.26 -6.51 2.78
N ALA A 69 -6.60 -7.21 3.86
CA ALA A 69 -6.23 -6.79 5.21
C ALA A 69 -4.71 -6.69 5.40
N THR A 70 -3.95 -7.65 4.87
CA THR A 70 -2.48 -7.59 4.91
C THR A 70 -1.95 -6.43 4.08
N ALA A 71 -2.48 -6.20 2.87
CA ALA A 71 -2.06 -5.07 2.02
C ALA A 71 -2.33 -3.72 2.69
N VAL A 72 -3.49 -3.55 3.33
CA VAL A 72 -3.80 -2.35 4.13
C VAL A 72 -2.82 -2.21 5.30
N GLN A 73 -2.52 -3.32 6.00
CA GLN A 73 -1.55 -3.33 7.09
C GLN A 73 -0.15 -2.89 6.63
N GLN A 74 0.30 -3.28 5.43
CA GLN A 74 1.58 -2.83 4.88
C GLN A 74 1.62 -1.31 4.69
N CYS A 75 0.53 -0.71 4.17
CA CYS A 75 0.43 0.74 3.99
C CYS A 75 0.42 1.48 5.34
N VAL A 76 -0.32 0.96 6.33
CA VAL A 76 -0.38 1.52 7.68
C VAL A 76 1.00 1.47 8.36
N GLN A 77 1.67 0.32 8.33
CA GLN A 77 3.00 0.15 8.94
C GLN A 77 4.03 1.10 8.32
N TYR A 78 3.97 1.31 7.01
CA TYR A 78 4.87 2.22 6.34
C TYR A 78 4.59 3.69 6.73
N LEU A 79 3.32 4.10 6.86
CA LEU A 79 2.99 5.44 7.34
C LEU A 79 3.47 5.64 8.78
N GLU A 80 3.19 4.70 9.68
CA GLU A 80 3.65 4.72 11.08
C GLU A 80 5.18 4.85 11.18
N LEU A 81 5.93 4.19 10.28
CA LEU A 81 7.38 4.32 10.18
C LEU A 81 7.81 5.74 9.77
N CYS A 82 7.18 6.34 8.76
CA CYS A 82 7.53 7.71 8.35
C CYS A 82 7.10 8.75 9.41
N GLU A 83 6.04 8.51 10.18
CA GLU A 83 5.65 9.35 11.32
C GLU A 83 6.67 9.30 12.46
N ALA A 84 7.12 8.10 12.85
CA ALA A 84 8.15 7.93 13.86
C ALA A 84 9.46 8.64 13.46
N MET A 85 9.84 8.56 12.18
CA MET A 85 11.05 9.21 11.69
C MET A 85 10.95 10.74 11.66
N LYS A 86 9.79 11.32 11.30
CA LYS A 86 9.59 12.77 11.40
C LYS A 86 9.72 13.26 12.85
N ALA A 87 9.26 12.49 13.83
CA ALA A 87 9.44 12.81 15.24
C ALA A 87 10.91 12.77 15.67
N ASP A 88 11.68 11.78 15.18
CA ASP A 88 13.12 11.65 15.44
C ASP A 88 13.98 12.72 14.73
N ASP A 89 13.60 13.16 13.53
CA ASP A 89 14.29 14.26 12.81
C ASP A 89 14.14 15.60 13.54
N ILE A 90 12.99 15.85 14.18
CA ILE A 90 12.78 17.01 15.06
C ILE A 90 13.70 16.94 16.30
N LEU A 91 14.08 15.74 16.73
CA LEU A 91 15.04 15.48 17.82
C LEU A 91 16.52 15.52 17.38
N GLY A 92 16.82 15.83 16.12
CA GLY A 92 18.19 16.16 15.66
C GLY A 92 19.12 14.97 15.41
N HIS A 93 18.61 13.74 15.31
CA HIS A 93 19.41 12.55 15.06
C HIS A 93 19.25 12.00 13.63
N SER A 94 19.58 12.83 12.62
CA SER A 94 19.68 12.37 11.23
C SER A 94 20.86 11.41 11.07
N LYS A 95 20.59 10.10 11.13
CA LYS A 95 21.53 9.07 10.65
C LYS A 95 21.54 9.10 9.13
N HIS A 96 22.50 9.82 8.57
CA HIS A 96 22.83 9.79 7.15
C HIS A 96 23.03 8.33 6.70
N CYS A 97 22.17 7.85 5.79
CA CYS A 97 22.30 6.52 5.21
C CYS A 97 23.52 6.54 4.27
N GLY A 98 24.59 5.88 4.71
CA GLY A 98 25.88 5.84 4.02
C GLY A 98 25.78 5.22 2.63
N ASN A 99 26.78 5.57 1.82
CA ASN A 99 26.99 5.12 0.44
C ASN A 99 26.76 3.60 0.28
N VAL A 100 25.68 3.22 -0.41
CA VAL A 100 25.28 1.82 -0.60
C VAL A 100 26.21 1.16 -1.62
N GLN A 101 27.18 0.41 -1.12
CA GLN A 101 27.99 -0.50 -1.92
C GLN A 101 27.04 -1.59 -2.49
N LYS A 102 27.13 -1.89 -3.79
CA LYS A 102 26.25 -2.87 -4.46
C LYS A 102 26.41 -4.25 -3.84
N THR A 103 25.56 -4.60 -2.89
CA THR A 103 25.42 -5.95 -2.34
C THR A 103 24.44 -6.77 -3.18
N PHE A 104 24.73 -8.06 -3.39
CA PHE A 104 23.86 -9.00 -4.11
C PHE A 104 22.63 -9.47 -3.29
N TYR A 105 22.36 -8.84 -2.14
CA TYR A 105 21.32 -9.25 -1.19
C TYR A 105 20.43 -8.06 -0.86
N TYR A 106 19.13 -8.32 -0.69
CA TYR A 106 18.17 -7.35 -0.18
C TYR A 106 18.19 -7.33 1.34
N SER A 107 18.25 -6.13 1.92
CA SER A 107 17.98 -5.92 3.34
C SER A 107 16.51 -6.15 3.67
N GLY A 108 16.21 -6.43 4.94
CA GLY A 108 14.82 -6.58 5.39
C GLY A 108 13.99 -5.32 5.18
N GLN A 109 14.60 -4.14 5.25
CA GLN A 109 13.92 -2.86 5.01
C GLN A 109 13.57 -2.67 3.53
N GLU A 110 14.47 -3.02 2.61
CA GLU A 110 14.20 -3.00 1.17
C GLU A 110 13.06 -3.95 0.80
N LEU A 111 13.07 -5.18 1.34
CA LEU A 111 11.98 -6.15 1.11
C LEU A 111 10.64 -5.63 1.65
N GLN A 112 10.64 -5.04 2.84
CA GLN A 112 9.45 -4.45 3.45
C GLN A 112 8.90 -3.30 2.60
N TYR A 113 9.79 -2.44 2.08
CA TYR A 113 9.41 -1.34 1.19
C TYR A 113 8.80 -1.83 -0.12
N ILE A 114 9.43 -2.84 -0.75
CA ILE A 114 8.93 -3.45 -1.99
C ILE A 114 7.54 -4.06 -1.79
N TYR A 115 7.32 -4.77 -0.67
CA TYR A 115 6.01 -5.32 -0.33
C TYR A 115 4.98 -4.21 -0.08
N PHE A 116 5.37 -3.13 0.60
CA PHE A 116 4.52 -1.96 0.75
C PHE A 116 4.10 -1.37 -0.60
N ILE A 117 5.03 -1.12 -1.53
CA ILE A 117 4.70 -0.58 -2.86
C ILE A 117 3.78 -1.53 -3.62
N HIS A 118 4.04 -2.84 -3.57
CA HIS A 118 3.16 -3.85 -4.17
C HIS A 118 1.74 -3.79 -3.61
N SER A 119 1.62 -3.68 -2.28
CA SER A 119 0.35 -3.59 -1.58
C SER A 119 -0.41 -2.33 -1.95
N LEU A 120 0.27 -1.19 -2.02
CA LEU A 120 -0.28 0.09 -2.47
C LEU A 120 -0.84 -0.01 -3.89
N CYS A 121 -0.07 -0.56 -4.83
CA CYS A 121 -0.51 -0.74 -6.21
C CYS A 121 -1.70 -1.71 -6.34
N LEU A 122 -1.70 -2.80 -5.57
CA LEU A 122 -2.81 -3.76 -5.52
C LEU A 122 -4.10 -3.10 -5.02
N LEU A 123 -4.01 -2.37 -3.90
CA LEU A 123 -5.15 -1.65 -3.33
C LEU A 123 -5.64 -0.55 -4.27
N GLY A 124 -4.75 0.26 -4.84
CA GLY A 124 -5.11 1.28 -5.82
C GLY A 124 -5.87 0.70 -7.02
N ARG A 125 -5.43 -0.45 -7.53
CA ARG A 125 -6.13 -1.16 -8.61
C ARG A 125 -7.50 -1.69 -8.19
N LEU A 126 -7.66 -2.08 -6.93
CA LEU A 126 -8.94 -2.54 -6.37
C LEU A 126 -9.97 -1.41 -6.33
N LEU A 127 -9.55 -0.19 -5.97
CA LEU A 127 -10.44 0.96 -5.81
C LEU A 127 -11.07 1.46 -7.13
N ILE A 128 -10.46 1.16 -8.27
CA ILE A 128 -11.00 1.50 -9.59
C ILE A 128 -12.36 0.84 -9.83
N TYR A 129 -12.62 -0.32 -9.22
CA TYR A 129 -13.83 -1.10 -9.47
C TYR A 129 -14.81 -1.01 -8.30
N THR A 130 -16.09 -0.77 -8.60
CA THR A 130 -17.17 -0.65 -7.61
C THR A 130 -17.23 -1.85 -6.65
N GLN A 131 -17.11 -3.07 -7.17
CA GLN A 131 -17.10 -4.28 -6.36
C GLN A 131 -15.84 -4.39 -5.49
N GLY A 132 -14.72 -3.82 -5.92
CA GLY A 132 -13.51 -3.73 -5.11
C GLY A 132 -13.67 -2.76 -3.93
N ARG A 133 -14.33 -1.62 -4.16
CA ARG A 133 -14.69 -0.66 -3.08
C ARG A 133 -15.65 -1.25 -2.05
N LYS A 134 -16.56 -2.14 -2.48
CA LYS A 134 -17.48 -2.88 -1.59
C LYS A 134 -16.79 -3.89 -0.67
N LEU A 135 -15.49 -4.17 -0.85
CA LEU A 135 -14.72 -5.00 0.07
C LEU A 135 -14.38 -4.27 1.38
N PHE A 136 -14.61 -2.95 1.42
CA PHE A 136 -14.49 -2.13 2.62
C PHE A 136 -15.86 -1.99 3.31
N PRO A 137 -15.90 -1.98 4.65
CA PRO A 137 -14.76 -1.85 5.56
C PRO A 137 -14.03 -3.18 5.86
N ILE A 138 -12.73 -3.10 6.12
CA ILE A 138 -11.87 -4.27 6.41
C ILE A 138 -11.53 -4.31 7.90
N LYS A 139 -11.86 -5.44 8.55
CA LYS A 139 -11.47 -5.70 9.94
C LYS A 139 -10.00 -6.12 10.00
N MET A 140 -9.17 -5.37 10.73
CA MET A 140 -7.78 -5.72 10.98
C MET A 140 -7.67 -6.56 12.25
N LYS A 141 -6.75 -7.53 12.29
CA LYS A 141 -6.54 -8.37 13.49
C LYS A 141 -6.05 -7.55 14.70
N ASN A 142 -5.28 -6.49 14.45
CA ASN A 142 -4.57 -5.72 15.48
C ASN A 142 -5.22 -4.36 15.80
N ARG A 143 -6.37 -4.02 15.19
CA ARG A 143 -7.11 -2.79 15.48
C ARG A 143 -8.55 -3.12 15.84
N LYS A 144 -9.07 -2.47 16.88
CA LYS A 144 -10.46 -2.60 17.33
C LYS A 144 -11.46 -2.11 16.27
N ASN A 145 -11.02 -1.18 15.44
CA ASN A 145 -11.83 -0.54 14.39
C ASN A 145 -11.48 -1.12 13.02
N SER A 146 -12.50 -1.26 12.17
CA SER A 146 -12.32 -1.59 10.75
C SER A 146 -11.86 -0.38 9.96
N VAL A 147 -11.01 -0.58 8.95
CA VAL A 147 -10.59 0.47 8.01
C VAL A 147 -11.66 0.61 6.94
N SER A 148 -12.29 1.77 6.86
CA SER A 148 -13.25 2.12 5.81
C SER A 148 -12.57 2.50 4.50
N LEU A 149 -13.36 2.68 3.43
CA LEU A 149 -12.84 3.21 2.17
C LEU A 149 -12.26 4.62 2.34
N THR A 150 -12.95 5.48 3.08
CA THR A 150 -12.50 6.84 3.40
C THR A 150 -11.19 6.81 4.17
N ASP A 151 -11.05 5.95 5.18
CA ASP A 151 -9.82 5.82 5.96
C ASP A 151 -8.63 5.41 5.07
N LEU A 152 -8.85 4.50 4.10
CA LEU A 152 -7.82 4.10 3.16
C LEU A 152 -7.38 5.25 2.23
N LEU A 153 -8.33 6.07 1.76
CA LEU A 153 -8.02 7.22 0.91
C LEU A 153 -7.27 8.31 1.70
N VAL A 154 -7.66 8.55 2.94
CA VAL A 154 -6.92 9.44 3.86
C VAL A 154 -5.49 8.92 4.06
N LEU A 155 -5.33 7.62 4.31
CA LEU A 155 -4.02 6.96 4.43
C LEU A 155 -3.18 7.19 3.16
N PHE A 156 -3.76 7.02 1.98
CA PHE A 156 -3.08 7.28 0.71
C PHE A 156 -2.61 8.74 0.59
N ILE A 157 -3.48 9.70 0.90
CA ILE A 157 -3.11 11.12 0.86
C ILE A 157 -1.99 11.43 1.85
N GLN A 158 -2.04 10.87 3.05
CA GLN A 158 -0.97 11.01 4.04
C GLN A 158 0.36 10.45 3.52
N LEU A 159 0.36 9.33 2.80
CA LEU A 159 1.58 8.80 2.18
C LEU A 159 2.24 9.80 1.20
N ILE A 160 1.46 10.64 0.50
CA ILE A 160 2.01 11.74 -0.31
C ILE A 160 2.71 12.75 0.59
N CYS A 161 2.04 13.21 1.64
CA CYS A 161 2.53 14.25 2.56
C CYS A 161 3.76 13.83 3.39
N TYR A 162 3.95 12.54 3.62
CA TYR A 162 5.07 12.00 4.39
C TYR A 162 6.22 11.52 3.50
N SER A 163 6.00 11.35 2.19
CA SER A 163 7.02 10.89 1.23
C SER A 163 8.36 11.65 1.28
N PRO A 164 8.43 12.98 1.53
CA PRO A 164 9.71 13.70 1.57
C PRO A 164 10.63 13.32 2.75
N CYS A 165 10.07 12.74 3.82
CA CYS A 165 10.80 12.42 5.04
C CYS A 165 11.21 10.94 5.13
N CYS A 166 10.87 10.13 4.13
CA CYS A 166 11.14 8.71 4.18
C CYS A 166 12.56 8.42 3.64
N PRO A 167 13.26 7.40 4.18
CA PRO A 167 14.62 7.07 3.76
C PRO A 167 14.65 6.64 2.29
N LYS A 168 15.70 7.03 1.56
CA LYS A 168 16.01 6.47 0.24
C LYS A 168 16.41 5.01 0.43
N MET A 169 15.42 4.13 0.59
CA MET A 169 15.62 2.69 0.83
C MET A 169 16.09 1.98 -0.43
N ILE A 170 15.91 2.56 -1.61
CA ILE A 170 16.37 2.01 -2.89
C ILE A 170 17.37 2.98 -3.52
N SER A 171 18.42 2.44 -4.16
CA SER A 171 19.39 3.25 -4.92
C SER A 171 18.71 4.24 -5.88
N ALA A 172 19.34 5.42 -6.06
CA ALA A 172 18.80 6.54 -6.83
C ALA A 172 18.33 6.15 -8.25
N THR A 173 18.96 5.16 -8.87
CA THR A 173 18.64 4.65 -10.23
C THR A 173 17.31 3.91 -10.34
N HIS A 174 16.74 3.38 -9.25
CA HIS A 174 15.42 2.74 -9.25
C HIS A 174 14.36 3.55 -8.47
N SER A 175 14.76 4.59 -7.75
CA SER A 175 13.91 5.34 -6.81
C SER A 175 12.77 6.11 -7.47
N GLU A 176 12.93 6.63 -8.69
CA GLU A 176 11.89 7.45 -9.33
C GLU A 176 10.64 6.64 -9.70
N ASN A 177 10.83 5.37 -10.11
CA ASN A 177 9.74 4.52 -10.56
C ASN A 177 8.85 3.96 -9.43
N TYR A 178 9.32 4.01 -8.18
CA TYR A 178 8.67 3.39 -7.02
C TYR A 178 8.45 4.38 -5.86
N SER A 179 8.36 5.67 -6.16
CA SER A 179 8.02 6.70 -5.15
C SER A 179 6.59 6.50 -4.63
N PRO A 180 6.35 6.48 -3.29
CA PRO A 180 5.01 6.29 -2.74
C PRO A 180 4.06 7.41 -3.17
N ALA A 181 4.55 8.67 -3.13
CA ALA A 181 3.77 9.83 -3.57
C ALA A 181 3.36 9.71 -5.04
N SER A 182 4.27 9.25 -5.92
CA SER A 182 3.97 9.06 -7.34
C SER A 182 2.93 7.96 -7.55
N MET A 183 3.06 6.83 -6.85
CA MET A 183 2.11 5.71 -6.94
C MET A 183 0.72 6.11 -6.43
N VAL A 184 0.63 6.82 -5.31
CA VAL A 184 -0.66 7.33 -4.82
C VAL A 184 -1.25 8.33 -5.79
N THR A 185 -0.45 9.27 -6.30
CA THR A 185 -0.92 10.31 -7.22
C THR A 185 -1.53 9.69 -8.48
N GLU A 186 -0.90 8.67 -9.05
CA GLU A 186 -1.44 7.91 -10.19
C GLU A 186 -2.81 7.28 -9.84
N VAL A 187 -2.94 6.69 -8.64
CA VAL A 187 -4.21 6.11 -8.19
C VAL A 187 -5.29 7.18 -8.06
N LEU A 188 -5.00 8.30 -7.40
CA LEU A 188 -5.96 9.38 -7.21
C LEU A 188 -6.37 10.02 -8.54
N GLN A 189 -5.43 10.18 -9.48
CA GLN A 189 -5.72 10.65 -10.84
C GLN A 189 -6.69 9.71 -11.55
N ILE A 190 -6.45 8.40 -11.54
CA ILE A 190 -7.36 7.43 -12.16
C ILE A 190 -8.76 7.48 -11.51
N LEU A 191 -8.83 7.67 -10.19
CA LEU A 191 -10.11 7.82 -9.50
C LEU A 191 -10.81 9.13 -9.87
N CYS A 192 -10.08 10.23 -10.05
CA CYS A 192 -10.60 11.52 -10.53
C CYS A 192 -11.16 11.41 -11.95
N ASP A 193 -10.46 10.71 -12.84
CA ASP A 193 -10.79 10.63 -14.27
C ASP A 193 -12.12 9.89 -14.53
N GLN A 194 -12.62 9.13 -13.55
CA GLN A 194 -13.87 8.39 -13.64
C GLN A 194 -14.91 8.99 -12.68
N THR A 195 -15.98 9.55 -13.22
CA THR A 195 -17.02 10.26 -12.44
C THR A 195 -17.56 9.44 -11.27
N ASP A 196 -17.89 8.16 -11.49
CA ASP A 196 -18.44 7.29 -10.45
C ASP A 196 -17.42 7.00 -9.34
N CYS A 197 -16.15 6.86 -9.71
CA CYS A 197 -15.05 6.69 -8.76
C CYS A 197 -14.80 7.97 -7.97
N ALA A 198 -14.79 9.13 -8.63
CA ALA A 198 -14.61 10.42 -7.98
C ALA A 198 -15.73 10.70 -6.96
N VAL A 199 -16.99 10.40 -7.32
CA VAL A 199 -18.14 10.58 -6.42
C VAL A 199 -18.03 9.68 -5.19
N GLU A 200 -17.72 8.39 -5.36
CA GLU A 200 -17.66 7.45 -4.23
C GLU A 200 -16.39 7.59 -3.38
N CYS A 201 -15.28 8.03 -3.97
CA CYS A 201 -13.98 8.11 -3.29
C CYS A 201 -13.61 9.53 -2.87
N LEU A 202 -13.69 10.50 -3.78
CA LEU A 202 -13.02 11.78 -3.63
C LEU A 202 -13.96 12.92 -3.19
N TYR A 203 -15.25 12.85 -3.52
CA TYR A 203 -16.25 13.87 -3.13
C TYR A 203 -16.75 13.68 -1.69
N ASN A 204 -15.85 13.26 -0.81
CA ASN A 204 -16.08 13.12 0.61
C ASN A 204 -15.34 14.25 1.34
N SER A 205 -16.02 14.94 2.26
CA SER A 205 -15.43 16.08 2.97
C SER A 205 -14.12 15.74 3.66
N THR A 206 -14.04 14.59 4.33
CA THR A 206 -12.81 14.15 5.02
C THR A 206 -11.64 13.95 4.06
N VAL A 207 -11.91 13.41 2.86
CA VAL A 207 -10.88 13.20 1.83
C VAL A 207 -10.41 14.55 1.27
N ILE A 208 -11.34 15.45 0.96
CA ILE A 208 -11.05 16.80 0.48
C ILE A 208 -10.25 17.58 1.52
N ASP A 209 -10.69 17.58 2.78
CA ASP A 209 -10.01 18.27 3.87
C ASP A 209 -8.59 17.75 4.07
N THR A 210 -8.39 16.44 3.93
CA THR A 210 -7.05 15.81 4.01
C THR A 210 -6.16 16.26 2.84
N LEU A 211 -6.69 16.31 1.61
CA LEU A 211 -5.96 16.80 0.43
C LEU A 211 -5.55 18.26 0.57
N LEU A 212 -6.43 19.10 1.11
CA LEU A 212 -6.20 20.54 1.27
C LEU A 212 -5.38 20.88 2.51
N HIS A 213 -5.18 19.94 3.44
CA HIS A 213 -4.49 20.17 4.70
C HIS A 213 -3.09 20.82 4.53
N PRO A 214 -2.22 20.37 3.61
CA PRO A 214 -0.91 21.00 3.41
C PRO A 214 -1.01 22.45 2.93
N VAL A 215 -2.00 22.76 2.08
CA VAL A 215 -2.24 24.11 1.56
C VAL A 215 -2.72 25.02 2.70
N HIS A 216 -3.68 24.56 3.49
CA HIS A 216 -4.16 25.29 4.66
C HIS A 216 -3.05 25.54 5.68
N HIS A 217 -2.15 24.58 5.89
CA HIS A 217 -1.00 24.74 6.76
C HIS A 217 -0.03 25.82 6.24
N LEU A 218 0.29 25.79 4.94
CA LEU A 218 1.11 26.83 4.30
C LEU A 218 0.51 28.22 4.48
N MET A 219 -0.79 28.37 4.20
CA MET A 219 -1.50 29.64 4.33
C MET A 219 -1.52 30.17 5.77
N LYS A 220 -1.58 29.29 6.78
CA LYS A 220 -1.54 29.67 8.20
C LYS A 220 -0.12 30.00 8.69
N GLY A 221 0.90 29.37 8.13
CA GLY A 221 2.32 29.58 8.45
C GLY A 221 2.96 30.79 7.77
N THR A 222 2.21 31.57 6.99
CA THR A 222 2.71 32.80 6.34
C THR A 222 2.41 34.06 7.18
N LYS A 223 2.68 34.00 8.51
CA LYS A 223 2.67 35.17 9.41
C LYS A 223 4.02 35.34 10.08
#